data_AF-A0A1F5NAI0-F1
#
_entry.id   AF-A0A1F5NAI0-F1
#
_cell.length_a   1.000
_cell.length_b   1.000
_cell.length_c   1.000
_cell.angle_alpha   90.00
_cell.angle_beta   90.00
_cell.angle_gamma   90.00
#
_symmetry.space_group_name_H-M   'P 1'
#
loop_
_entity.id
_entity.type
_entity.pdbx_description
1 polymer ?
#
loop_
_entity_poly.entity_id
_entity_poly.type
_entity_poly.pdbx_seq_one_letter_code
_entity_poly.pdbx_strand_id
1 'polypeptide(L)'
;MNLLIQRIAGIVTNDIQVSGLEGFPESRWREAILFYLFGIWSGRESVTYRPKLCFGDITLRLDRQNGEYYAYGHAEVPQDVPPLGPDDLVETSGRQAAVEVALIRFVKDNRIKQLRLGVVTDQKVHCAQLVFWKKARRSEYGYAGIGLPYSWGTKGPWWTREEYECSF
;
A
#
# COMPACT_ATOMS: atom_id res chain seq x y z
N MET A 1 -12.97 20.57 -7.15
CA MET A 1 -12.29 21.06 -5.93
C MET A 1 -10.91 20.42 -5.88
N ASN A 2 -9.86 21.18 -5.63
CA ASN A 2 -8.46 20.77 -5.85
C ASN A 2 -8.00 19.78 -4.74
N LEU A 3 -7.42 18.62 -5.11
CA LEU A 3 -6.90 17.60 -4.18
C LEU A 3 -5.91 18.18 -3.15
N LEU A 4 -5.20 19.23 -3.54
CA LEU A 4 -4.28 19.97 -2.67
C LEU A 4 -4.98 20.66 -1.49
N ILE A 5 -6.21 21.17 -1.71
CA ILE A 5 -6.99 21.92 -0.70
C ILE A 5 -7.58 20.98 0.34
N GLN A 6 -8.05 19.79 -0.08
CA GLN A 6 -8.54 18.77 0.85
C GLN A 6 -7.43 18.26 1.79
N ARG A 7 -6.19 18.20 1.29
CA ARG A 7 -5.00 17.78 2.06
C ARG A 7 -4.55 18.83 3.10
N ILE A 8 -4.55 20.12 2.76
CA ILE A 8 -4.25 21.20 3.73
C ILE A 8 -5.30 21.22 4.86
N ALA A 9 -6.54 20.87 4.53
CA ALA A 9 -7.64 20.78 5.49
C ALA A 9 -7.62 19.52 6.37
N GLY A 10 -6.64 18.61 6.22
CA GLY A 10 -6.56 17.38 7.02
C GLY A 10 -7.68 16.38 6.73
N ILE A 11 -8.34 16.48 5.57
CA ILE A 11 -9.40 15.56 5.17
C ILE A 11 -8.75 14.26 4.71
N VAL A 12 -8.85 13.21 5.53
CA VAL A 12 -8.49 11.84 5.13
C VAL A 12 -9.44 11.43 4.01
N THR A 13 -8.93 11.32 2.79
CA THR A 13 -9.70 10.74 1.69
C THR A 13 -9.42 9.25 1.63
N ASN A 14 -10.44 8.44 1.33
CA ASN A 14 -10.28 6.99 1.11
C ASN A 14 -9.62 6.67 -0.25
N ASP A 15 -8.97 7.65 -0.88
CA ASP A 15 -8.32 7.46 -2.16
C ASP A 15 -7.00 6.70 -1.98
N ILE A 16 -6.69 5.87 -2.96
CA ILE A 16 -5.44 5.13 -3.06
C ILE A 16 -4.47 5.98 -3.83
N GLN A 17 -3.39 6.40 -3.18
CA GLN A 17 -2.40 7.25 -3.82
C GLN A 17 -1.24 6.40 -4.32
N VAL A 18 -1.01 6.47 -5.63
CA VAL A 18 0.05 5.73 -6.31
C VAL A 18 1.25 6.64 -6.62
N SER A 19 1.02 7.95 -6.71
CA SER A 19 2.05 8.98 -6.79
C SER A 19 1.55 10.30 -6.19
N GLY A 20 2.40 11.32 -6.14
CA GLY A 20 1.98 12.68 -5.80
C GLY A 20 0.88 13.22 -6.73
N LEU A 21 0.87 12.79 -7.99
CA LEU A 21 0.01 13.30 -9.07
C LEU A 21 -1.18 12.38 -9.41
N GLU A 22 -1.12 11.10 -9.04
CA GLU A 22 -2.15 10.12 -9.40
C GLU A 22 -2.76 9.45 -8.16
N GLY A 23 -4.07 9.63 -8.01
CA GLY A 23 -4.90 8.99 -7.00
C GLY A 23 -6.06 8.25 -7.66
N PHE A 24 -6.43 7.12 -7.09
CA PHE A 24 -7.57 6.32 -7.51
C PHE A 24 -8.61 6.29 -6.40
N PRO A 25 -9.91 6.38 -6.69
CA PRO A 25 -10.92 6.12 -5.68
C PRO A 25 -10.79 4.68 -5.16
N GLU A 26 -11.20 4.42 -3.91
CA GLU A 26 -11.17 3.08 -3.28
C GLU A 26 -11.80 2.00 -4.18
N SER A 27 -12.86 2.35 -4.91
CA SER A 27 -13.56 1.46 -5.86
C SER A 27 -12.71 0.98 -7.04
N ARG A 28 -11.58 1.64 -7.33
CA ARG A 28 -10.63 1.31 -8.40
C ARG A 28 -9.34 0.69 -7.86
N TRP A 29 -9.41 -0.01 -6.72
CA TRP A 29 -8.26 -0.63 -6.04
C TRP A 29 -7.38 -1.51 -6.92
N ARG A 30 -8.03 -2.37 -7.72
CA ARG A 30 -7.35 -3.23 -8.70
C ARG A 30 -6.54 -2.40 -9.70
N GLU A 31 -7.10 -1.30 -10.18
CA GLU A 31 -6.46 -0.46 -11.18
C GLU A 31 -5.31 0.32 -10.58
N ALA A 32 -5.45 0.82 -9.35
CA ALA A 32 -4.37 1.46 -8.61
C ALA A 32 -3.14 0.55 -8.45
N ILE A 33 -3.36 -0.70 -8.02
CA ILE A 33 -2.29 -1.69 -7.85
C ILE A 33 -1.66 -2.06 -9.18
N LEU A 34 -2.46 -2.34 -10.22
CA LEU A 34 -1.91 -2.66 -11.54
C LEU A 34 -1.15 -1.47 -12.13
N PHE A 35 -1.66 -0.25 -11.97
CA PHE A 35 -1.01 0.97 -12.43
C PHE A 35 0.31 1.21 -11.70
N TYR A 36 0.36 0.96 -10.39
CA TYR A 36 1.58 0.98 -9.58
C TYR A 36 2.62 0.03 -10.17
N LEU A 37 2.26 -1.25 -10.32
CA LEU A 37 3.16 -2.33 -10.73
C LEU A 37 3.62 -2.21 -12.19
N PHE A 38 2.73 -1.84 -13.12
CA PHE A 38 3.13 -1.59 -14.51
C PHE A 38 4.06 -0.36 -14.62
N GLY A 39 3.90 0.63 -13.75
CA GLY A 39 4.85 1.73 -13.62
C GLY A 39 6.25 1.25 -13.25
N ILE A 40 6.35 0.31 -12.30
CA ILE A 40 7.62 -0.31 -11.89
C ILE A 40 8.23 -1.11 -13.04
N TRP A 41 7.43 -1.97 -13.69
CA TRP A 41 7.92 -2.91 -14.71
C TRP A 41 8.30 -2.26 -16.04
N SER A 42 7.72 -1.11 -16.37
CA SER A 42 7.99 -0.43 -17.65
C SER A 42 9.30 0.37 -17.67
N GLY A 43 10.08 0.37 -16.58
CA GLY A 43 11.35 1.10 -16.51
C GLY A 43 11.19 2.59 -16.81
N ARG A 44 9.98 3.14 -16.67
CA ARG A 44 9.69 4.54 -16.99
C ARG A 44 10.32 5.42 -15.91
N GLU A 45 11.55 5.82 -16.17
CA GLU A 45 12.29 6.82 -15.40
C GLU A 45 11.66 8.21 -15.43
N SER A 46 10.55 8.46 -16.15
CA SER A 46 9.74 9.70 -16.01
C SER A 46 8.53 9.52 -15.08
N VAL A 47 8.40 8.33 -14.46
CA VAL A 47 7.43 7.95 -13.42
C VAL A 47 8.22 7.76 -12.10
N THR A 48 9.12 8.70 -11.85
CA THR A 48 10.50 8.47 -11.38
C THR A 48 10.66 8.15 -9.89
N TYR A 49 9.63 8.41 -9.06
CA TYR A 49 9.68 8.22 -7.61
C TYR A 49 8.39 7.60 -7.07
N ARG A 50 8.08 6.34 -7.44
CA ARG A 50 7.03 5.53 -6.78
C ARG A 50 7.60 4.54 -5.75
N PRO A 51 8.32 4.96 -4.69
CA PRO A 51 8.66 4.02 -3.66
C PRO A 51 7.42 3.63 -2.87
N LYS A 52 6.26 4.29 -3.02
CA LYS A 52 5.13 4.07 -2.10
C LYS A 52 3.77 3.93 -2.77
N LEU A 53 2.92 3.20 -2.07
CA LEU A 53 1.51 2.98 -2.35
C LEU A 53 0.76 3.23 -1.04
N CYS A 54 -0.12 4.23 -1.03
CA CYS A 54 -0.89 4.62 0.15
C CYS A 54 -2.33 4.13 0.01
N PHE A 55 -2.79 3.39 1.01
CA PHE A 55 -4.15 2.92 1.17
C PHE A 55 -4.76 3.71 2.32
N GLY A 56 -5.43 4.84 2.01
CA GLY A 56 -5.90 5.78 3.04
C GLY A 56 -4.77 6.22 3.97
N ASP A 57 -4.78 5.71 5.20
CA ASP A 57 -3.83 6.04 6.27
C ASP A 57 -2.64 5.07 6.42
N ILE A 58 -2.60 3.98 5.65
CA ILE A 58 -1.46 3.04 5.63
C ILE A 58 -0.63 3.22 4.36
N THR A 59 0.69 3.28 4.53
CA THR A 59 1.65 3.39 3.44
C THR A 59 2.50 2.14 3.34
N LEU A 60 2.53 1.52 2.17
CA LEU A 60 3.48 0.48 1.77
C LEU A 60 4.60 1.13 0.96
N ARG A 61 5.86 0.95 1.35
CA ARG A 61 7.00 1.63 0.73
C ARG A 61 8.19 0.71 0.46
N LEU A 62 8.72 0.73 -0.75
CA LEU A 62 9.94 0.09 -1.19
C LEU A 62 11.17 0.90 -0.76
N ASP A 63 12.07 0.24 -0.03
CA ASP A 63 13.45 0.66 0.13
C ASP A 63 14.27 0.18 -1.07
N ARG A 64 14.66 1.10 -1.96
CA ARG A 64 15.45 0.77 -3.15
C ARG A 64 16.87 0.31 -2.82
N GLN A 65 17.42 0.69 -1.67
CA GLN A 65 18.79 0.30 -1.31
C GLN A 65 18.83 -1.17 -0.89
N ASN A 66 17.82 -1.60 -0.13
CA ASN A 66 17.73 -2.96 0.39
C ASN A 66 16.87 -3.90 -0.47
N GLY A 67 16.08 -3.36 -1.40
CA GLY A 67 15.17 -4.14 -2.24
C GLY A 67 13.99 -4.73 -1.47
N GLU A 68 13.58 -4.10 -0.38
CA GLU A 68 12.55 -4.59 0.54
C GLU A 68 11.47 -3.55 0.81
N TYR A 69 10.24 -3.99 0.93
CA TYR A 69 9.11 -3.21 1.36
C TYR A 69 9.01 -3.15 2.88
N TYR A 70 8.72 -1.95 3.37
CA TYR A 70 8.27 -1.67 4.74
C TYR A 70 6.89 -1.03 4.68
N ALA A 71 6.13 -1.11 5.77
CA ALA A 71 4.86 -0.41 5.88
C ALA A 71 4.74 0.32 7.21
N TYR A 72 3.98 1.41 7.19
CA TYR A 72 3.73 2.25 8.36
C TYR A 72 2.41 3.00 8.17
N GLY A 73 1.84 3.50 9.25
CA GLY A 73 0.57 4.21 9.26
C GLY A 73 -0.29 3.82 10.46
N HIS A 74 -1.57 4.17 10.40
CA HIS A 74 -2.49 3.83 11.48
C HIS A 74 -2.69 2.31 11.54
N ALA A 75 -2.32 1.70 12.66
CA ALA A 75 -2.30 0.26 12.87
C ALA A 75 -3.48 -0.22 13.72
N GLU A 76 -4.66 0.33 13.50
CA GLU A 76 -5.87 -0.24 14.07
C GLU A 76 -6.27 -1.46 13.23
N VAL A 77 -6.42 -2.60 13.88
CA VAL A 77 -7.00 -3.80 13.27
C VAL A 77 -8.51 -3.64 13.40
N PRO A 78 -9.23 -3.29 12.32
CA PRO A 78 -10.67 -3.13 12.43
C PRO A 78 -11.31 -4.50 12.68
N GLN A 79 -12.46 -4.51 13.36
CA GLN A 79 -13.16 -5.75 13.76
C GLN A 79 -13.61 -6.61 12.56
N ASP A 80 -13.61 -6.04 11.36
CA ASP A 80 -14.06 -6.66 10.12
C ASP A 80 -12.94 -7.35 9.33
N VAL A 81 -11.69 -7.41 9.85
CA VAL A 81 -10.63 -8.21 9.22
C VAL A 81 -11.02 -9.69 9.26
N PRO A 82 -11.21 -10.35 8.10
CA PRO A 82 -11.64 -11.74 8.09
C PRO A 82 -10.55 -12.67 8.61
N PRO A 83 -10.92 -13.81 9.24
CA PRO A 83 -9.97 -14.86 9.58
C PRO A 83 -9.35 -15.46 8.31
N LEU A 84 -8.13 -15.98 8.41
CA LEU A 84 -7.46 -16.64 7.30
C LEU A 84 -8.25 -17.88 6.84
N GLY A 85 -8.57 -17.90 5.56
CA GLY A 85 -9.09 -19.05 4.84
C GLY A 85 -8.00 -19.86 4.13
N PRO A 86 -8.37 -21.02 3.57
CA PRO A 86 -7.43 -21.93 2.89
C PRO A 86 -6.89 -21.37 1.58
N ASP A 87 -7.65 -20.48 0.91
CA ASP A 87 -7.28 -19.87 -0.37
C ASP A 87 -6.56 -18.52 -0.20
N ASP A 88 -6.28 -18.10 1.03
CA ASP A 88 -5.66 -16.83 1.31
C ASP A 88 -4.15 -16.87 1.09
N LEU A 89 -3.61 -15.73 0.67
CA LEU A 89 -2.20 -15.60 0.36
C LEU A 89 -1.47 -15.00 1.55
N VAL A 90 -0.46 -15.69 2.05
CA VAL A 90 0.47 -15.18 3.07
C VAL A 90 1.85 -15.09 2.46
N GLU A 91 2.35 -13.87 2.29
CA GLU A 91 3.72 -13.58 1.88
C GLU A 91 4.47 -13.05 3.10
N THR A 92 5.51 -13.74 3.53
CA THR A 92 6.25 -13.39 4.75
C THR A 92 7.49 -12.55 4.49
N SER A 93 7.90 -12.45 3.22
CA SER A 93 9.09 -11.72 2.80
C SER A 93 8.73 -10.29 2.42
N GLY A 94 9.47 -9.32 2.95
CA GLY A 94 9.43 -7.95 2.47
C GLY A 94 10.06 -7.75 1.09
N ARG A 95 10.73 -8.76 0.52
CA ARG A 95 11.46 -8.61 -0.75
C ARG A 95 10.57 -8.14 -1.88
N GLN A 96 11.08 -7.19 -2.66
CA GLN A 96 10.34 -6.51 -3.71
C GLN A 96 9.58 -7.46 -4.63
N ALA A 97 10.27 -8.42 -5.25
CA ALA A 97 9.67 -9.35 -6.21
C ALA A 97 8.55 -10.20 -5.58
N ALA A 98 8.71 -10.61 -4.32
CA ALA A 98 7.72 -11.44 -3.62
C ALA A 98 6.44 -10.64 -3.35
N VAL A 99 6.59 -9.42 -2.82
CA VAL A 99 5.48 -8.50 -2.56
C VAL A 99 4.73 -8.13 -3.84
N GLU A 100 5.45 -7.79 -4.91
CA GLU A 100 4.83 -7.42 -6.19
C GLU A 100 4.05 -8.59 -6.81
N VAL A 101 4.63 -9.80 -6.81
CA VAL A 101 3.93 -11.01 -7.28
C VAL A 101 2.69 -11.28 -6.43
N ALA A 102 2.78 -11.15 -5.10
CA ALA A 102 1.67 -11.37 -4.20
C ALA A 102 0.52 -10.38 -4.44
N LEU A 103 0.84 -9.09 -4.63
CA LEU A 103 -0.14 -8.05 -4.98
C LEU A 103 -0.85 -8.37 -6.30
N ILE A 104 -0.11 -8.83 -7.33
CA ILE A 104 -0.69 -9.19 -8.63
C ILE A 104 -1.63 -10.36 -8.52
N ARG A 105 -1.20 -11.42 -7.82
CA ARG A 105 -2.02 -12.60 -7.60
C ARG A 105 -3.29 -12.20 -6.87
N PHE A 106 -3.19 -11.41 -5.81
CA PHE A 106 -4.35 -10.93 -5.06
C PHE A 106 -5.37 -10.18 -5.94
N VAL A 107 -4.92 -9.23 -6.78
CA VAL A 107 -5.87 -8.44 -7.60
C VAL A 107 -6.39 -9.16 -8.84
N LYS A 108 -5.67 -10.17 -9.35
CA LYS A 108 -6.05 -10.92 -10.57
C LYS A 108 -6.81 -12.21 -10.27
N ASP A 109 -6.43 -12.95 -9.24
CA ASP A 109 -7.04 -14.22 -8.87
C ASP A 109 -8.22 -13.99 -7.92
N ASN A 110 -9.44 -14.26 -8.38
CA ASN A 110 -10.66 -14.08 -7.61
C ASN A 110 -10.86 -15.13 -6.51
N ARG A 111 -10.07 -16.22 -6.51
CA ARG A 111 -10.10 -17.24 -5.45
C ARG A 111 -9.48 -16.71 -4.17
N ILE A 112 -8.37 -15.98 -4.28
CA ILE A 112 -7.70 -15.35 -3.16
C ILE A 112 -8.61 -14.27 -2.55
N LYS A 113 -8.98 -14.42 -1.27
CA LYS A 113 -9.88 -13.49 -0.56
C LYS A 113 -9.10 -12.52 0.31
N GLN A 114 -8.01 -12.95 0.90
CA GLN A 114 -7.10 -12.17 1.72
C GLN A 114 -5.66 -12.29 1.22
N LEU A 115 -4.90 -11.21 1.37
CA LEU A 115 -3.45 -11.16 1.26
C LEU A 115 -2.88 -10.62 2.57
N ARG A 116 -1.91 -11.32 3.16
CA ARG A 116 -1.10 -10.83 4.28
C ARG A 116 0.34 -10.70 3.84
N LEU A 117 0.89 -9.50 3.98
CA LEU A 117 2.29 -9.20 3.72
C LEU A 117 3.03 -9.03 5.05
N GLY A 118 4.03 -9.88 5.31
CA GLY A 118 5.06 -9.63 6.29
C GLY A 118 5.96 -8.52 5.78
N VAL A 119 6.07 -7.45 6.57
CA VAL A 119 6.86 -6.27 6.19
C VAL A 119 7.95 -6.03 7.21
N VAL A 120 9.09 -5.53 6.73
CA VAL A 120 10.20 -5.16 7.63
C VAL A 120 9.76 -3.97 8.46
N THR A 121 10.04 -4.01 9.77
CA THR A 121 9.87 -2.89 10.69
C THR A 121 11.20 -2.43 11.30
N ASP A 122 11.34 -1.11 11.51
CA ASP A 122 12.51 -0.50 12.16
C ASP A 122 12.53 -0.84 13.65
N GLN A 123 11.35 -0.92 14.23
CA GLN A 123 11.09 -1.55 15.51
C GLN A 123 11.24 -3.06 15.31
N LYS A 124 11.93 -3.76 16.21
CA LYS A 124 12.12 -5.23 16.19
C LYS A 124 10.80 -6.00 16.43
N VAL A 125 9.72 -5.64 15.74
CA VAL A 125 8.42 -6.27 15.84
C VAL A 125 8.42 -7.45 14.88
N HIS A 126 8.58 -8.65 15.43
CA HIS A 126 8.62 -9.90 14.67
C HIS A 126 7.29 -10.25 13.95
N CYS A 127 6.25 -9.41 14.04
CA CYS A 127 4.89 -9.72 13.60
C CYS A 127 4.20 -8.57 12.85
N ALA A 128 4.93 -7.62 12.27
CA ALA A 128 4.33 -6.55 11.50
C ALA A 128 3.74 -7.08 10.18
N GLN A 129 2.44 -6.86 9.97
CA GLN A 129 1.74 -7.31 8.78
C GLN A 129 0.88 -6.21 8.18
N LEU A 130 0.89 -6.14 6.85
CA LEU A 130 -0.10 -5.42 6.08
C LEU A 130 -1.09 -6.43 5.51
N VAL A 131 -2.37 -6.25 5.83
CA VAL A 131 -3.45 -7.16 5.46
C VAL A 131 -4.35 -6.47 4.45
N PHE A 132 -4.74 -7.19 3.41
CA PHE A 132 -5.71 -6.78 2.42
C PHE A 132 -6.77 -7.85 2.25
N TRP A 133 -8.03 -7.47 2.05
CA TRP A 133 -9.09 -8.45 1.75
C TRP A 133 -10.12 -7.88 0.77
N LYS A 134 -10.84 -8.78 0.11
CA LYS A 134 -11.95 -8.44 -0.79
C LYS A 134 -13.24 -8.40 0.04
N LYS A 135 -13.95 -7.28 -0.03
CA LYS A 135 -15.26 -7.13 0.62
C LYS A 135 -16.35 -7.85 -0.21
N ALA A 136 -17.54 -7.99 0.36
CA ALA A 136 -18.66 -8.69 -0.28
C ALA A 136 -19.08 -8.05 -1.61
N ARG A 137 -19.01 -6.72 -1.71
CA ARG A 137 -19.31 -6.01 -2.95
C ARG A 137 -18.12 -6.09 -3.91
N ARG A 138 -18.42 -6.34 -5.18
CA ARG A 138 -17.41 -6.39 -6.24
C ARG A 138 -16.60 -5.10 -6.27
N SER A 139 -15.28 -5.26 -6.39
CA SER A 139 -14.30 -4.16 -6.45
C SER A 139 -14.16 -3.33 -5.17
N GLU A 140 -14.79 -3.73 -4.07
CA GLU A 140 -14.53 -3.16 -2.75
C GLU A 140 -13.47 -4.01 -2.02
N TYR A 141 -12.54 -3.32 -1.39
CA TYR A 141 -11.41 -3.92 -0.70
C TYR A 141 -11.30 -3.32 0.70
N GLY A 142 -10.76 -4.09 1.63
CA GLY A 142 -10.35 -3.61 2.94
C GLY A 142 -8.84 -3.75 3.10
N TYR A 143 -8.29 -2.94 3.99
CA TYR A 143 -6.88 -2.97 4.36
C TYR A 143 -6.74 -2.74 5.86
N ALA A 144 -5.70 -3.29 6.46
CA ALA A 144 -5.40 -3.13 7.89
C ALA A 144 -3.90 -3.33 8.16
N GLY A 145 -3.39 -2.60 9.15
CA GLY A 145 -2.04 -2.75 9.66
C GLY A 145 -2.06 -3.47 11.00
N ILE A 146 -1.31 -4.57 11.11
CA ILE A 146 -1.12 -5.30 12.37
C ILE A 146 0.30 -5.02 12.85
N GLY A 147 0.45 -4.34 13.98
CA GLY A 147 1.77 -4.05 14.56
C GLY A 147 2.66 -3.15 13.68
N LEU A 148 2.06 -2.34 12.79
CA LEU A 148 2.80 -1.37 11.99
C LEU A 148 3.19 -0.16 12.86
N PRO A 149 4.39 0.42 12.68
CA PRO A 149 4.71 1.70 13.29
C PRO A 149 3.89 2.81 12.63
N TYR A 150 3.60 3.89 13.36
CA TYR A 150 2.84 5.03 12.82
C TYR A 150 3.59 5.77 11.69
N SER A 151 4.92 5.81 11.78
CA SER A 151 5.81 6.45 10.81
C SER A 151 7.09 5.63 10.66
N TRP A 152 7.86 5.89 9.60
CA TRP A 152 9.16 5.25 9.39
C TRP A 152 10.30 6.27 9.45
N GLY A 153 11.02 6.34 10.57
CA GLY A 153 11.99 7.41 10.79
C GLY A 153 11.36 8.80 10.65
N THR A 154 11.87 9.64 9.75
CA THR A 154 11.29 10.97 9.43
C THR A 154 10.19 10.94 8.37
N LYS A 155 9.87 9.76 7.82
CA LYS A 155 8.88 9.60 6.76
C LYS A 155 7.50 9.46 7.37
N GLY A 156 6.71 10.54 7.28
CA GLY A 156 5.30 10.54 7.66
C GLY A 156 4.41 9.81 6.65
N PRO A 157 3.10 9.65 6.95
CA PRO A 157 2.12 8.97 6.08
C PRO A 157 1.85 9.73 4.77
N TRP A 158 2.30 10.98 4.69
CA TRP A 158 2.06 11.87 3.56
C TRP A 158 3.26 11.95 2.63
N TRP A 159 3.01 12.38 1.39
CA TRP A 159 4.08 12.80 0.48
C TRP A 159 4.74 14.06 1.00
N THR A 160 6.06 14.02 1.18
CA THR A 160 6.82 15.25 1.43
C THR A 160 6.78 16.11 0.16
N ARG A 161 7.00 17.41 0.33
CA ARG A 161 7.08 18.33 -0.79
C ARG A 161 8.18 17.89 -1.77
N GLU A 162 9.34 17.45 -1.29
CA GLU A 162 10.39 16.95 -2.17
C GLU A 162 9.94 15.69 -2.93
N GLU A 163 9.23 14.76 -2.29
CA GLU A 163 8.72 13.56 -2.96
C GLU A 163 7.67 13.90 -4.05
N TYR A 164 6.88 14.96 -3.84
CA TYR A 164 5.95 15.49 -4.82
C TYR A 164 6.68 16.20 -5.97
N GLU A 165 7.63 17.08 -5.66
CA GLU A 165 8.38 17.89 -6.63
C GLU A 165 9.40 17.07 -7.44
N CYS A 166 9.92 15.96 -6.91
CA CYS A 166 10.74 15.00 -7.65
C CYS A 166 9.91 14.00 -8.49
N SER A 167 8.57 14.09 -8.44
CA SER A 167 7.68 13.30 -9.31
C SER A 167 7.38 13.98 -10.66
N PHE A 168 8.05 15.11 -10.96
CA PHE A 168 7.98 15.88 -12.22
C PHE A 168 9.16 15.58 -13.14
#